data_AF-B8MTA2-F1
#
_entry.id   AF-B8MTA2-F1
#
_cell.length_a   1.000
_cell.length_b   1.000
_cell.length_c   1.000
_cell.angle_alpha   90.00
_cell.angle_beta   90.00
_cell.angle_gamma   90.00
#
_symmetry.space_group_name_H-M   'P 1'
#
loop_
_entity.id
_entity.type
_entity.pdbx_description
1 polymer ?
#
loop_
_entity_poly.entity_id
_entity_poly.type
_entity_poly.pdbx_seq_one_letter_code
_entity_poly.pdbx_strand_id
1 'polypeptide(L)'
;MRMSWLCSLQGSSGDSSLASRDLSCGLEVITYCHLDIQVRLFLSVIEYLGFERPSDAVTIWNKSDIPTTHLLPNGSNLFGSFTMLDKYIATNPSEQDASYVDYGFGSDESIFAGCHRFQITRLPTQSGAESQVQMELLHFRCNPQKNKPSIAEYIERFHYVYAKALFANGIQYVITR
;
A
#
# COMPACT_ATOMS: atom_id res chain seq x y z
N MET A 1 12.44 4.41 1.98
CA MET A 1 12.07 4.47 3.42
C MET A 1 11.27 3.22 3.80
N ARG A 2 11.47 2.68 5.01
CA ARG A 2 10.78 1.46 5.50
C ARG A 2 10.17 1.73 6.87
N MET A 3 8.91 1.38 7.04
CA MET A 3 8.19 1.36 8.32
C MET A 3 7.74 -0.07 8.56
N SER A 4 7.92 -0.59 9.77
CA SER A 4 7.59 -1.99 10.11
C SER A 4 6.80 -2.03 11.41
N TRP A 5 5.84 -2.93 11.47
CA TRP A 5 4.97 -3.20 12.61
C TRP A 5 4.84 -4.70 12.79
N LEU A 6 4.99 -5.20 14.02
CA LEU A 6 4.80 -6.62 14.33
C LEU A 6 3.52 -6.77 15.15
N CYS A 7 2.65 -7.68 14.72
CA CYS A 7 1.37 -7.97 15.37
C CYS A 7 1.28 -9.46 15.72
N SER A 8 0.71 -9.78 16.88
CA SER A 8 0.32 -11.14 17.25
C SER A 8 -1.17 -11.32 16.99
N LEU A 9 -1.54 -12.28 16.16
CA LEU A 9 -2.92 -12.69 15.92
C LEU A 9 -3.31 -13.69 17.02
N GLN A 10 -4.27 -13.32 17.88
CA GLN A 10 -4.88 -14.28 18.81
C GLN A 10 -5.81 -15.22 18.04
N GLY A 11 -5.56 -16.52 18.18
CA GLY A 11 -6.19 -17.57 17.36
C GLY A 11 -7.73 -17.60 17.38
N SER A 12 -8.30 -17.62 16.18
CA SER A 12 -9.60 -18.23 15.88
C SER A 12 -9.41 -19.12 14.66
N SER A 13 -9.72 -20.40 14.81
CA SER A 13 -9.54 -21.50 13.87
C SER A 13 -9.93 -21.18 12.41
N GLY A 14 -8.98 -21.45 11.52
CA GLY A 14 -9.15 -21.89 10.13
C GLY A 14 -10.30 -21.29 9.33
N ASP A 15 -10.06 -20.17 8.65
CA ASP A 15 -10.95 -19.73 7.59
C ASP A 15 -10.19 -18.99 6.48
N SER A 16 -10.43 -19.37 5.23
CA SER A 16 -9.85 -18.78 4.01
C SER A 16 -10.27 -17.31 3.79
N SER A 17 -11.13 -16.78 4.66
CA SER A 17 -11.56 -15.39 4.75
C SER A 17 -10.50 -14.42 5.30
N LEU A 18 -9.46 -14.90 5.99
CA LEU A 18 -8.39 -14.07 6.55
C LEU A 18 -7.50 -13.43 5.48
N ALA A 19 -7.18 -14.15 4.40
CA ALA A 19 -6.34 -13.62 3.31
C ALA A 19 -7.03 -12.48 2.54
N SER A 20 -8.35 -12.55 2.42
CA SER A 20 -9.16 -11.50 1.80
C SER A 20 -9.23 -10.25 2.71
N ARG A 21 -9.36 -10.47 4.02
CA ARG A 21 -9.33 -9.41 5.03
C ARG A 21 -8.00 -8.66 5.07
N ASP A 22 -6.87 -9.38 4.97
CA ASP A 22 -5.52 -8.80 4.97
C ASP A 22 -5.24 -7.85 3.79
N LEU A 23 -5.94 -8.04 2.66
CA LEU A 23 -5.75 -7.25 1.44
C LEU A 23 -6.64 -6.00 1.42
N SER A 24 -7.80 -6.05 2.08
CA SER A 24 -8.62 -4.86 2.38
C SER A 24 -7.84 -3.81 3.20
N CYS A 25 -6.87 -4.26 4.01
CA CYS A 25 -6.03 -3.43 4.86
C CYS A 25 -5.10 -2.49 4.08
N GLY A 26 -4.53 -2.97 2.97
CA GLY A 26 -3.68 -2.15 2.10
C GLY A 26 -4.45 -1.00 1.44
N LEU A 27 -5.73 -1.24 1.12
CA LEU A 27 -6.62 -0.27 0.48
C LEU A 27 -7.19 0.78 1.45
N GLU A 28 -7.44 0.44 2.71
CA GLU A 28 -7.90 1.42 3.71
C GLU A 28 -6.79 2.39 4.15
N VAL A 29 -5.52 1.95 4.20
CA VAL A 29 -4.40 2.88 4.44
C VAL A 29 -4.27 3.91 3.31
N ILE A 30 -4.53 3.50 2.05
CA ILE A 30 -4.57 4.42 0.91
C ILE A 30 -5.71 5.44 1.05
N THR A 31 -6.83 5.04 1.65
CA THR A 31 -7.95 5.94 1.95
C THR A 31 -7.60 6.97 3.02
N TYR A 32 -6.75 6.65 4.00
CA TYR A 32 -6.29 7.61 5.00
C TYR A 32 -5.18 8.54 4.47
N CYS A 33 -4.37 8.08 3.52
CA CYS A 33 -3.48 8.95 2.73
C CYS A 33 -4.25 9.98 1.89
N HIS A 34 -5.55 9.78 1.66
CA HIS A 34 -6.44 10.74 0.99
C HIS A 34 -6.65 12.03 1.80
N LEU A 35 -6.43 12.01 3.12
CA LEU A 35 -6.89 13.08 4.01
C LEU A 35 -5.82 14.10 4.44
N ASP A 36 -4.79 14.40 3.63
CA ASP A 36 -4.09 15.70 3.74
C ASP A 36 -3.14 16.05 2.56
N ILE A 37 -3.52 15.71 1.31
CA ILE A 37 -2.95 16.41 0.13
C ILE A 37 -3.80 17.68 -0.10
N GLN A 38 -3.81 18.59 0.89
CA GLN A 38 -4.07 20.01 0.70
C GLN A 38 -2.79 20.72 0.21
N VAL A 39 -2.14 20.15 -0.81
CA VAL A 39 -1.28 20.91 -1.72
C VAL A 39 -1.84 20.70 -3.11
N ARG A 40 -2.86 21.50 -3.43
CA ARG A 40 -3.52 21.65 -4.74
C ARG A 40 -2.56 22.15 -5.84
N LEU A 41 -1.39 21.53 -6.03
CA LEU A 41 -0.45 21.93 -7.08
C LEU A 41 0.09 20.79 -7.94
N PHE A 42 -0.11 19.50 -7.62
CA PHE A 42 0.46 18.41 -8.43
C PHE A 42 -0.39 17.11 -8.49
N LEU A 43 -1.71 17.22 -8.58
CA LEU A 43 -2.55 16.06 -8.95
C LEU A 43 -2.89 16.18 -10.44
N SER A 44 -1.88 15.97 -11.30
CA SER A 44 -2.09 15.65 -12.70
C SER A 44 -2.62 14.22 -12.82
N VAL A 45 -3.21 13.91 -13.99
CA VAL A 45 -3.55 12.55 -14.39
C VAL A 45 -2.39 11.61 -14.06
N ILE A 46 -2.69 10.48 -13.42
CA ILE A 46 -1.71 9.41 -13.30
C ILE A 46 -1.66 8.70 -14.63
N GLU A 47 -0.56 8.96 -15.32
CA GLU A 47 -0.26 8.36 -16.60
C GLU A 47 1.19 7.89 -16.54
N TYR A 48 1.36 6.59 -16.69
CA TYR A 48 2.63 5.96 -16.97
C TYR A 48 2.54 5.47 -18.41
N LEU A 49 3.08 6.22 -19.36
CA LEU A 49 2.91 5.92 -20.79
C LEU A 49 3.46 4.54 -21.17
N GLY A 50 4.46 4.05 -20.44
CA GLY A 50 5.02 2.71 -20.60
C GLY A 50 4.24 1.59 -19.88
N PHE A 51 3.19 1.91 -19.13
CA PHE A 51 2.38 0.95 -18.39
C PHE A 51 1.06 0.71 -19.14
N GLU A 52 0.99 -0.42 -19.85
CA GLU A 52 -0.23 -0.80 -20.56
C GLU A 52 -1.34 -1.08 -19.54
N ARG A 53 -2.43 -0.32 -19.62
CA ARG A 53 -3.57 -0.49 -18.73
C ARG A 53 -4.46 -1.64 -19.25
N PRO A 54 -4.61 -2.73 -18.49
CA PRO A 54 -5.47 -3.85 -18.88
C PRO A 54 -6.94 -3.42 -19.01
N SER A 55 -7.71 -4.15 -19.83
CA SER A 55 -9.13 -3.85 -20.08
C SER A 55 -10.03 -4.08 -18.87
N ASP A 56 -9.60 -4.90 -17.92
CA ASP A 56 -10.28 -5.18 -16.65
C ASP A 56 -9.87 -4.20 -15.52
N ALA A 57 -8.97 -3.25 -15.78
CA ALA A 57 -8.53 -2.26 -14.79
C ALA A 57 -9.60 -1.19 -14.49
N VAL A 58 -10.02 -1.11 -13.23
CA VAL A 58 -11.10 -0.22 -12.78
C VAL A 58 -10.56 1.06 -12.15
N THR A 59 -11.43 2.06 -11.99
CA THR A 59 -11.12 3.24 -11.17
C THR A 59 -12.14 3.35 -10.06
N ILE A 60 -11.67 3.21 -8.81
CA ILE A 60 -12.49 3.29 -7.60
C ILE A 60 -12.32 4.68 -7.00
N TRP A 61 -13.44 5.37 -6.82
CA TRP A 61 -13.48 6.70 -6.23
C TRP A 61 -13.93 6.69 -4.77
N ASN A 62 -14.73 5.71 -4.36
CA ASN A 62 -15.25 5.63 -3.00
C ASN A 62 -14.65 4.45 -2.25
N LYS A 63 -14.40 4.66 -0.95
CA LYS A 63 -13.94 3.62 -0.04
C LYS A 63 -14.87 2.40 -0.02
N SER A 64 -16.18 2.63 -0.10
CA SER A 64 -17.20 1.57 -0.10
C SER A 64 -17.07 0.58 -1.25
N ASP A 65 -16.44 1.01 -2.34
CA ASP A 65 -16.37 0.24 -3.59
C ASP A 65 -15.08 -0.59 -3.66
N ILE A 66 -14.23 -0.48 -2.62
CA ILE A 66 -13.04 -1.29 -2.44
C ILE A 66 -13.45 -2.73 -2.09
N PRO A 67 -13.06 -3.74 -2.90
CA PRO A 67 -13.37 -5.12 -2.60
C PRO A 67 -12.61 -5.57 -1.35
N THR A 68 -13.32 -6.21 -0.42
CA THR A 68 -12.75 -6.82 0.78
C THR A 68 -12.36 -8.28 0.56
N THR A 69 -12.62 -8.83 -0.62
CA THR A 69 -12.51 -10.28 -0.92
C THR A 69 -11.38 -10.63 -1.88
N HIS A 70 -10.88 -9.65 -2.62
CA HIS A 70 -9.88 -9.86 -3.65
C HIS A 70 -9.13 -8.56 -3.93
N LEU A 71 -7.98 -8.69 -4.57
CA LEU A 71 -7.21 -7.55 -5.06
C LEU A 71 -7.69 -7.11 -6.43
N LEU A 72 -7.67 -5.81 -6.65
CA LEU A 72 -7.96 -5.20 -7.94
C LEU A 72 -6.97 -5.69 -9.01
N PRO A 73 -7.34 -5.71 -10.29
CA PRO A 73 -6.40 -5.95 -11.38
C PRO A 73 -5.28 -4.89 -11.41
N ASN A 74 -4.10 -5.27 -11.93
CA ASN A 74 -3.03 -4.31 -12.19
C ASN A 74 -3.54 -3.22 -13.16
N GLY A 75 -3.08 -1.98 -12.97
CA GLY A 75 -3.58 -0.79 -13.65
C GLY A 75 -4.84 -0.19 -13.06
N SER A 76 -5.46 -0.82 -12.06
CA SER A 76 -6.61 -0.22 -11.38
C SER A 76 -6.18 1.00 -10.57
N ASN A 77 -7.01 2.05 -10.58
CA ASN A 77 -6.75 3.30 -9.89
C ASN A 77 -7.62 3.44 -8.65
N LEU A 78 -7.01 3.81 -7.53
CA LEU A 78 -7.69 4.23 -6.31
C LEU A 78 -7.67 5.75 -6.21
N PHE A 79 -8.85 6.31 -6.00
CA PHE A 79 -9.09 7.73 -5.79
C PHE A 79 -8.51 8.62 -6.91
N GLY A 80 -8.37 8.06 -8.11
CA GLY A 80 -7.74 8.72 -9.26
C GLY A 80 -6.25 9.03 -9.12
N SER A 81 -5.58 8.59 -8.05
CA SER A 81 -4.22 9.01 -7.70
C SER A 81 -3.29 7.90 -7.22
N PHE A 82 -3.73 6.65 -7.19
CA PHE A 82 -2.87 5.52 -6.88
C PHE A 82 -3.16 4.36 -7.82
N THR A 83 -2.20 4.00 -8.67
CA THR A 83 -2.33 2.90 -9.63
C THR A 83 -1.74 1.63 -9.06
N MET A 84 -2.50 0.54 -9.05
CA MET A 84 -1.97 -0.77 -8.67
C MET A 84 -0.98 -1.25 -9.74
N LEU A 85 0.31 -1.26 -9.43
CA LEU A 85 1.36 -1.64 -10.36
C LEU A 85 1.61 -3.15 -10.35
N ASP A 86 1.67 -3.71 -9.15
CA ASP A 86 1.97 -5.12 -8.95
C ASP A 86 1.36 -5.65 -7.65
N LYS A 87 1.21 -6.97 -7.57
CA LYS A 87 0.65 -7.65 -6.41
C LYS A 87 1.09 -9.10 -6.34
N TYR A 88 1.20 -9.59 -5.12
CA TYR A 88 1.54 -10.98 -4.86
C TYR A 88 0.96 -11.42 -3.52
N ILE A 89 0.44 -12.64 -3.46
CA ILE A 89 -0.08 -13.26 -2.24
C ILE A 89 0.76 -14.51 -2.00
N ALA A 90 1.57 -14.47 -0.93
CA ALA A 90 2.34 -15.61 -0.49
C ALA A 90 1.40 -16.75 -0.07
N THR A 91 1.75 -17.97 -0.47
CA THR A 91 0.89 -19.16 -0.25
C THR A 91 1.17 -19.84 1.08
N ASN A 92 2.38 -19.68 1.62
CA ASN A 92 2.83 -20.33 2.85
C ASN A 92 3.46 -19.32 3.81
N PRO A 93 3.30 -19.49 5.13
CA PRO A 93 4.04 -18.69 6.11
C PRO A 93 5.55 -18.91 5.97
N SER A 94 6.27 -17.85 5.67
CA SER A 94 7.72 -17.84 5.52
C SER A 94 8.24 -16.42 5.72
N GLU A 95 9.39 -16.29 6.38
CA GLU A 95 10.08 -15.00 6.47
C GLU A 95 10.59 -14.52 5.10
N GLN A 96 10.73 -15.44 4.14
CA GLN A 96 11.28 -15.19 2.81
C GLN A 96 10.20 -14.95 1.75
N ASP A 97 8.94 -15.26 2.06
CA ASP A 97 7.82 -15.17 1.11
C ASP A 97 6.73 -14.23 1.66
N ALA A 98 6.86 -12.94 1.36
CA ALA A 98 5.94 -11.92 1.83
C ALA A 98 4.86 -11.62 0.78
N SER A 99 3.62 -11.47 1.22
CA SER A 99 2.55 -10.92 0.37
C SER A 99 2.76 -9.42 0.21
N TYR A 100 2.48 -8.86 -0.96
CA TYR A 100 2.58 -7.42 -1.17
C TYR A 100 1.59 -6.87 -2.19
N VAL A 101 1.36 -5.56 -2.10
CA VAL A 101 0.70 -4.76 -3.13
C VAL A 101 1.48 -3.46 -3.34
N ASP A 102 1.66 -3.11 -4.61
CA ASP A 102 2.40 -1.92 -5.04
C ASP A 102 1.45 -0.92 -5.67
N TYR A 103 1.47 0.30 -5.14
CA TYR A 103 0.71 1.41 -5.66
C TYR A 103 1.64 2.53 -6.12
N GLY A 104 1.67 2.73 -7.44
CA GLY A 104 2.31 3.85 -8.08
C GLY A 104 1.51 5.13 -7.90
N PHE A 105 2.21 6.25 -7.79
CA PHE A 105 1.61 7.58 -7.83
C PHE A 105 2.47 8.55 -8.65
N GLY A 106 1.84 9.64 -9.12
CA GLY A 106 2.46 10.61 -10.01
C GLY A 106 2.42 10.15 -11.46
N SER A 107 3.41 10.56 -12.26
CA SER A 107 3.50 10.22 -13.69
C SER A 107 4.95 10.15 -14.13
N ASP A 108 5.26 9.26 -15.07
CA ASP A 108 6.58 9.18 -15.69
C ASP A 108 6.94 10.42 -16.52
N GLU A 109 5.97 11.20 -16.98
CA GLU A 109 6.18 12.47 -17.68
C GLU A 109 6.38 13.67 -16.74
N SER A 110 6.11 13.51 -15.44
CA SER A 110 6.19 14.59 -14.47
C SER A 110 7.54 14.64 -13.74
N ILE A 111 7.77 15.67 -12.93
CA ILE A 111 8.96 15.74 -12.06
C ILE A 111 8.81 14.93 -10.76
N PHE A 112 7.69 14.22 -10.58
CA PHE A 112 7.33 13.56 -9.33
C PHE A 112 6.59 12.24 -9.58
N ALA A 113 7.23 11.14 -9.24
CA ALA A 113 6.60 9.83 -9.20
C ALA A 113 7.13 9.02 -8.02
N GLY A 114 6.46 7.93 -7.70
CA GLY A 114 6.93 7.00 -6.70
C GLY A 114 6.03 5.78 -6.57
N CYS A 115 6.32 4.97 -5.56
CA CYS A 115 5.54 3.80 -5.25
C CYS A 115 5.47 3.57 -3.73
N HIS A 116 4.30 3.15 -3.27
CA HIS A 116 4.07 2.58 -1.95
C HIS A 116 3.88 1.07 -2.07
N ARG A 117 4.72 0.30 -1.38
CA ARG A 117 4.55 -1.14 -1.19
C ARG A 117 4.04 -1.42 0.21
N PHE A 118 2.85 -2.00 0.29
CA PHE A 118 2.35 -2.61 1.52
C PHE A 118 2.75 -4.08 1.50
N GLN A 119 3.43 -4.53 2.54
CA GLN A 119 3.96 -5.89 2.62
C GLN A 119 3.49 -6.55 3.91
N ILE A 120 3.13 -7.82 3.81
CA ILE A 120 2.70 -8.67 4.92
C ILE A 120 3.50 -9.95 4.91
N THR A 121 4.23 -10.21 6.00
CA THR A 121 5.02 -11.42 6.20
C THR A 121 4.41 -12.21 7.36
N ARG A 122 3.94 -13.43 7.10
CA ARG A 122 3.47 -14.35 8.14
C ARG A 122 4.67 -15.12 8.70
N LEU A 123 4.98 -14.93 9.97
CA LEU A 123 6.13 -15.55 10.59
C LEU A 123 5.81 -17.00 10.99
N PRO A 124 6.75 -17.94 10.80
CA PRO A 124 6.58 -19.32 11.26
C PRO A 124 6.27 -19.35 12.75
N THR A 125 5.17 -20.00 13.12
CA THR A 125 4.75 -20.10 14.52
C THR A 125 5.42 -21.31 15.16
N GLN A 126 6.15 -21.11 16.26
CA GLN A 126 6.66 -22.22 17.07
C GLN A 126 5.49 -22.86 17.84
N SER A 127 5.52 -24.18 18.04
CA SER A 127 4.43 -24.92 18.70
C SER A 127 4.05 -24.29 20.05
N GLY A 128 2.80 -23.83 20.17
CA GLY A 128 2.25 -23.20 21.39
C GLY A 128 2.40 -21.68 21.47
N ALA A 129 2.99 -21.02 20.47
CA ALA A 129 3.05 -19.56 20.38
C ALA A 129 1.87 -19.00 19.54
N GLU A 130 1.52 -17.73 19.81
CA GLU A 130 0.58 -16.99 18.96
C GLU A 130 1.18 -16.75 17.56
N SER A 131 0.33 -16.76 16.54
CA SER A 131 0.79 -16.49 15.17
C SER A 131 1.19 -15.02 15.04
N GLN A 132 2.35 -14.76 14.46
CA GLN A 132 2.86 -13.40 14.29
C GLN A 132 2.84 -12.98 12.82
N VAL A 133 2.42 -11.74 12.59
CA VAL A 133 2.41 -11.12 11.27
C VAL A 133 3.20 -9.82 11.35
N GLN A 134 4.17 -9.68 10.46
CA GLN A 134 4.89 -8.43 10.25
C GLN A 134 4.24 -7.68 9.09
N MET A 135 3.90 -6.42 9.31
CA MET A 135 3.31 -5.52 8.34
C MET A 135 4.29 -4.38 8.07
N GLU A 136 4.53 -4.08 6.81
CA GLU A 136 5.52 -3.08 6.42
C GLU A 136 4.99 -2.15 5.34
N LEU A 137 5.36 -0.87 5.46
CA LEU A 137 5.21 0.11 4.40
C LEU A 137 6.59 0.48 3.89
N LEU A 138 6.87 0.10 2.64
CA LEU A 138 8.03 0.53 1.91
C LEU A 138 7.61 1.62 0.93
N HIS A 139 8.47 2.61 0.76
CA HIS A 139 8.15 3.76 -0.08
C HIS A 139 9.41 4.36 -0.69
N PHE A 140 9.31 4.76 -1.94
CA PHE A 140 10.27 5.62 -2.61
C PHE A 140 9.58 6.70 -3.44
N ARG A 141 10.32 7.78 -3.70
CA ARG A 141 9.96 8.87 -4.61
C ARG A 141 11.14 9.11 -5.54
N CYS A 142 10.86 9.56 -6.74
CA CYS A 142 11.86 9.96 -7.71
C CYS A 142 11.34 11.10 -8.59
N ASN A 143 12.27 11.72 -9.30
CA ASN A 143 11.96 12.53 -10.47
C ASN A 143 12.24 11.63 -11.69
N PRO A 144 11.20 11.09 -12.37
CA PRO A 144 11.41 10.15 -13.47
C PRO A 144 12.07 10.82 -14.69
N GLN A 145 11.98 12.15 -14.81
CA GLN A 145 12.56 12.93 -15.90
C GLN A 145 14.05 13.28 -15.68
N LYS A 146 14.49 13.37 -14.42
CA LYS A 146 15.87 13.78 -14.08
C LYS A 146 16.35 13.05 -12.84
N ASN A 147 17.50 12.39 -12.93
CA ASN A 147 18.18 11.81 -11.78
C ASN A 147 18.85 12.89 -10.90
N LYS A 148 18.03 13.74 -10.26
CA LYS A 148 18.46 14.79 -9.34
C LYS A 148 17.55 14.83 -8.11
N PRO A 149 18.11 15.18 -6.94
CA PRO A 149 17.35 15.50 -5.73
C PRO A 149 16.22 16.51 -6.01
N SER A 150 15.03 16.27 -5.49
CA SER A 150 13.88 17.19 -5.66
C SER A 150 13.81 18.19 -4.52
N ILE A 151 13.35 19.42 -4.78
CA ILE A 151 13.07 20.42 -3.72
C ILE A 151 12.07 19.89 -2.67
N ALA A 152 11.26 18.88 -3.03
CA ALA A 152 10.38 18.15 -2.14
C ALA A 152 11.08 17.35 -1.01
N GLU A 153 12.43 17.30 -1.00
CA GLU A 153 13.22 16.72 0.08
C GLU A 153 13.12 17.52 1.39
N TYR A 154 12.91 18.84 1.35
CA TYR A 154 12.71 19.62 2.59
C TYR A 154 11.38 19.31 3.30
N ILE A 155 10.37 18.83 2.56
CA ILE A 155 9.08 18.38 3.10
C ILE A 155 9.16 16.92 3.58
N GLU A 156 10.25 16.21 3.30
CA GLU A 156 10.40 14.78 3.58
C GLU A 156 10.22 14.45 5.06
N ARG A 157 10.75 15.27 5.98
CA ARG A 157 10.63 14.99 7.42
C ARG A 157 9.20 15.13 7.93
N PHE A 158 8.48 16.16 7.47
CA PHE A 158 7.06 16.31 7.79
C PHE A 158 6.26 15.15 7.21
N HIS A 159 6.45 14.87 5.92
CA HIS A 159 5.78 13.78 5.22
C HIS A 159 6.08 12.42 5.87
N TYR A 160 7.31 12.21 6.36
CA TYR A 160 7.68 11.00 7.08
C TYR A 160 6.87 10.81 8.35
N VAL A 161 6.83 11.82 9.22
CA VAL A 161 6.10 11.75 10.49
C VAL A 161 4.61 11.57 10.22
N TYR A 162 4.07 12.33 9.28
CA TYR A 162 2.68 12.26 8.86
C TYR A 162 2.30 10.87 8.31
N ALA A 163 3.06 10.35 7.34
CA ALA A 163 2.82 9.03 6.75
C ALA A 163 2.96 7.90 7.79
N LYS A 164 3.91 8.02 8.73
CA LYS A 164 4.08 7.05 9.82
C LYS A 164 2.88 7.04 10.77
N ALA A 165 2.35 8.20 11.11
CA ALA A 165 1.16 8.32 11.95
C ALA A 165 -0.09 7.75 11.25
N LEU A 166 -0.28 8.07 9.96
CA LEU A 166 -1.37 7.52 9.17
C LEU A 166 -1.28 5.99 9.04
N PHE A 167 -0.09 5.47 8.75
CA PHE A 167 0.14 4.04 8.66
C PHE A 167 -0.19 3.35 9.99
N ALA A 168 0.31 3.88 11.11
CA ALA A 168 0.02 3.36 12.44
C ALA A 168 -1.49 3.34 12.74
N ASN A 169 -2.22 4.42 12.44
CA ASN A 169 -3.67 4.49 12.63
C ASN A 169 -4.43 3.50 11.74
N GLY A 170 -4.01 3.35 10.47
CA GLY A 170 -4.60 2.38 9.55
C GLY A 170 -4.40 0.94 10.02
N ILE A 171 -3.19 0.60 10.46
CA ILE A 171 -2.88 -0.72 11.03
C ILE A 171 -3.68 -0.97 12.32
N GLN A 172 -3.77 0.03 13.21
CA GLN A 172 -4.57 -0.09 14.44
C GLN A 172 -6.04 -0.38 14.12
N TYR A 173 -6.65 0.41 13.23
CA TYR A 173 -8.04 0.22 12.82
C TYR A 173 -8.30 -1.20 12.29
N VAL A 174 -7.39 -1.71 11.46
CA VAL A 174 -7.45 -3.07 10.90
C VAL A 174 -7.42 -4.15 11.98
N ILE A 175 -6.48 -4.04 12.94
CA ILE A 175 -6.27 -5.08 13.96
C ILE A 175 -7.39 -5.07 15.01
N THR A 176 -8.00 -3.92 15.28
CA THR A 176 -9.05 -3.78 16.31
C THR A 176 -10.47 -4.10 15.83
N ARG A 177 -10.64 -4.45 14.56
CA ARG A 177 -11.94 -4.65 13.91
C ARG A 177 -12.32 -6.13 13.86
#